data_AF-A0A843IXG2-F1
#
_entry.id   AF-A0A843IXG2-F1
#
_cell.length_a   1.000
_cell.length_b   1.000
_cell.length_c   1.000
_cell.angle_alpha   90.00
_cell.angle_beta   90.00
_cell.angle_gamma   90.00
#
_symmetry.space_group_name_H-M   'P 1'
#
loop_
_entity.id
_entity.type
_entity.pdbx_description
1 polymer ?
#
loop_
_entity_poly.entity_id
_entity_poly.type
_entity_poly.pdbx_seq_one_letter_code
_entity_poly.pdbx_strand_id
1 'polypeptide(L)'
;MKKRQNLILQSFGASGTKMPPPNADELAKWIRTPRPKKTDRDITTYFLERQLKAQAGFADIPGCGGGFYRSRLLESVGGHKEGYVNGELHAIPDMVKADAQSVKALQKTLCGNTAAAPLNFVLPSPSALRLNDVFYDDIGEYYSAICEVYAKIMREQRDL
;
A
#
# COMPACT_ATOMS: atom_id res chain seq x y z
N MET A 1 -1.29 34.99 14.96
CA MET A 1 -2.00 33.81 15.53
C MET A 1 -1.84 32.64 14.56
N LYS A 2 -1.20 31.53 14.99
CA LYS A 2 -1.14 30.32 14.15
C LYS A 2 -2.53 29.69 14.06
N LYS A 3 -3.02 29.46 12.84
CA LYS A 3 -4.35 28.86 12.57
C LYS A 3 -4.36 27.45 13.16
N ARG A 4 -5.31 27.14 14.06
CA ARG A 4 -5.52 25.77 14.55
C ARG A 4 -5.91 24.90 13.35
N GLN A 5 -5.13 23.87 13.08
CA GLN A 5 -5.39 22.90 12.02
C GLN A 5 -5.74 21.57 12.68
N ASN A 6 -6.92 21.04 12.35
CA ASN A 6 -7.33 19.71 12.81
C ASN A 6 -6.62 18.67 11.93
N LEU A 7 -5.57 18.06 12.48
CA LEU A 7 -4.94 16.90 11.86
C LEU A 7 -5.87 15.71 12.07
N ILE A 8 -6.47 15.20 10.99
CA ILE A 8 -7.12 13.89 11.02
C ILE A 8 -5.99 12.85 11.06
N LEU A 9 -5.58 12.47 12.26
CA LEU A 9 -4.60 11.40 12.46
C LEU A 9 -5.24 10.08 12.01
N GLN A 10 -4.86 9.61 10.82
CA GLN A 10 -5.21 8.26 10.39
C GLN A 10 -4.20 7.28 10.98
N SER A 11 -4.65 6.42 11.89
CA SER A 11 -3.86 5.27 12.27
C SER A 11 -3.90 4.24 11.15
N PHE A 12 -2.76 4.01 10.50
CA PHE A 12 -2.61 3.03 9.41
C PHE A 12 -2.96 1.58 9.82
N GLY A 13 -3.12 1.30 11.12
CA GLY A 13 -3.53 0.00 11.66
C GLY A 13 -4.79 0.01 12.54
N ALA A 14 -5.18 1.14 13.15
CA ALA A 14 -6.32 1.18 14.09
C ALA A 14 -7.65 1.64 13.46
N SER A 15 -7.65 2.22 12.25
CA SER A 15 -8.90 2.63 11.58
C SER A 15 -9.70 1.47 10.94
N GLY A 16 -9.35 0.22 11.24
CA GLY A 16 -9.92 -0.97 10.62
C GLY A 16 -9.36 -1.23 9.22
N THR A 17 -9.61 -2.43 8.71
CA THR A 17 -9.22 -2.90 7.36
C THR A 17 -9.85 -2.11 6.22
N LYS A 18 -10.68 -1.09 6.49
CA LYS A 18 -11.49 -0.39 5.49
C LYS A 18 -11.45 1.12 5.71
N MET A 19 -11.04 1.83 4.66
CA MET A 19 -11.18 3.28 4.57
C MET A 19 -12.65 3.65 4.34
N PRO A 20 -13.11 4.84 4.77
CA PRO A 20 -14.44 5.32 4.45
C PRO A 20 -14.64 5.31 2.93
N PRO A 21 -15.76 4.76 2.42
CA PRO A 21 -15.99 4.68 1.00
C PRO A 21 -16.00 6.08 0.38
N PRO A 22 -15.44 6.27 -0.83
CA PRO A 22 -15.54 7.53 -1.54
C PRO A 22 -16.98 7.82 -1.95
N ASN A 23 -17.32 9.11 -2.05
CA ASN A 23 -18.52 9.51 -2.76
C ASN A 23 -18.34 9.23 -4.28
N ALA A 24 -19.42 8.84 -4.96
CA ALA A 24 -19.44 8.59 -6.40
C ALA A 24 -18.89 9.78 -7.21
N ASP A 25 -19.25 11.01 -6.84
CA ASP A 25 -18.76 12.22 -7.52
C ASP A 25 -17.25 12.41 -7.38
N GLU A 26 -16.72 12.08 -6.21
CA GLU A 26 -15.30 12.17 -5.92
C GLU A 26 -14.53 11.13 -6.75
N LEU A 27 -15.02 9.89 -6.76
CA LEU A 27 -14.41 8.81 -7.53
C LEU A 27 -14.49 9.08 -9.03
N ALA A 28 -15.61 9.61 -9.53
CA ALA A 28 -15.76 9.98 -10.94
C ALA A 28 -14.75 11.06 -11.38
N LYS A 29 -14.52 12.07 -10.54
CA LYS A 29 -13.49 13.09 -10.79
C LYS A 29 -12.09 12.49 -10.77
N TRP A 30 -11.83 11.59 -9.81
CA TRP A 30 -10.55 10.89 -9.71
C TRP A 30 -10.26 10.03 -10.95
N ILE A 31 -11.23 9.24 -11.42
CA ILE A 31 -11.11 8.40 -12.63
C ILE A 31 -10.84 9.26 -13.87
N ARG A 32 -11.46 10.45 -13.98
CA ARG A 32 -11.27 11.37 -15.12
C ARG A 32 -9.91 12.07 -15.13
N THR A 33 -9.14 12.01 -14.04
CA THR A 33 -7.84 12.67 -13.94
C THR A 33 -6.85 12.00 -14.91
N PRO A 34 -6.15 12.76 -15.78
CA PRO A 34 -5.14 12.21 -16.69
C PRO A 34 -4.01 11.51 -15.92
N ARG A 35 -3.63 10.32 -16.38
CA ARG A 35 -2.56 9.48 -15.78
C ARG A 35 -1.77 8.76 -16.87
N PRO A 36 -0.54 8.32 -16.57
CA PRO A 36 0.19 7.40 -17.43
C PRO A 36 -0.66 6.14 -17.73
N LYS A 37 -0.57 5.62 -18.96
CA LYS A 37 -1.39 4.50 -19.47
C LYS A 37 -1.34 3.20 -18.66
N LYS A 38 -0.39 3.05 -17.73
CA LYS A 38 -0.14 1.81 -16.96
C LYS A 38 -0.55 1.88 -15.48
N THR A 39 -1.22 2.95 -15.05
CA THR A 39 -1.69 3.05 -13.67
C THR A 39 -3.08 2.44 -13.55
N ASP A 40 -3.21 1.38 -12.75
CA ASP A 40 -4.51 0.80 -12.43
C ASP A 40 -5.43 1.81 -11.73
N ARG A 41 -6.73 1.65 -11.99
CA ARG A 41 -7.78 2.55 -11.50
C ARG A 41 -8.70 1.84 -10.52
N ASP A 42 -8.10 1.12 -9.60
CA ASP A 42 -8.85 0.46 -8.54
C ASP A 42 -8.97 1.34 -7.29
N ILE A 43 -9.81 0.86 -6.37
CA ILE A 43 -10.12 1.54 -5.12
C ILE A 43 -8.90 1.63 -4.18
N THR A 44 -7.96 0.69 -4.25
CA THR A 44 -6.75 0.67 -3.43
C THR A 44 -5.82 1.80 -3.83
N THR A 45 -5.56 1.96 -5.14
CA THR A 45 -4.76 3.06 -5.66
C THR A 45 -5.40 4.41 -5.34
N TYR A 46 -6.74 4.52 -5.43
CA TYR A 46 -7.46 5.72 -4.99
C TYR A 46 -7.19 6.05 -3.51
N PHE A 47 -7.27 5.06 -2.61
CA PHE A 47 -7.04 5.28 -1.19
C PHE A 47 -5.60 5.68 -0.85
N LEU A 48 -4.60 5.10 -1.53
CA LEU A 48 -3.20 5.51 -1.37
C LEU A 48 -3.01 7.00 -1.69
N GLU A 49 -3.55 7.45 -2.81
CA GLU A 49 -3.45 8.86 -3.20
C GLU A 49 -4.23 9.79 -2.29
N ARG A 50 -5.42 9.37 -1.86
CA ARG A 50 -6.23 10.15 -0.92
C ARG A 50 -5.47 10.38 0.38
N GLN A 51 -4.80 9.35 0.90
CA GLN A 51 -3.96 9.48 2.09
C GLN A 51 -2.80 10.44 1.87
N LEU A 52 -2.11 10.34 0.74
CA LEU A 52 -0.98 11.23 0.44
C LEU A 52 -1.45 12.70 0.30
N LYS A 53 -2.55 12.94 -0.40
CA LYS A 53 -3.16 14.28 -0.54
C LYS A 53 -3.58 14.88 0.79
N ALA A 54 -4.10 14.07 1.72
CA ALA A 54 -4.49 14.53 3.05
C ALA A 54 -3.30 14.98 3.92
N GLN A 55 -2.08 14.51 3.60
CA GLN A 55 -0.85 14.83 4.33
C GLN A 55 -0.03 15.96 3.68
N ALA A 56 -0.36 16.35 2.44
CA ALA A 56 0.39 17.34 1.68
C ALA A 56 0.43 18.70 2.43
N GLY A 57 1.64 19.21 2.63
CA GLY A 57 1.86 20.48 3.34
C GLY A 57 1.81 20.39 4.87
N PHE A 58 1.65 19.19 5.44
CA PHE A 58 1.58 18.99 6.89
C PHE A 58 2.55 17.94 7.43
N ALA A 59 2.72 16.82 6.74
CA ALA A 59 3.61 15.75 7.17
C ALA A 59 5.03 15.98 6.66
N ASP A 60 6.02 15.93 7.55
CA ASP A 60 7.44 15.98 7.17
C ASP A 60 7.84 14.75 6.36
N ILE A 61 7.28 13.59 6.71
CA ILE A 61 7.46 12.31 6.01
C ILE A 61 6.08 11.71 5.76
N PRO A 62 5.53 11.79 4.54
CA PRO A 62 4.24 11.19 4.24
C PRO A 62 4.28 9.67 4.30
N GLY A 63 3.16 9.06 4.68
CA GLY A 63 2.97 7.61 4.65
C GLY A 63 1.66 7.20 3.98
N CYS A 64 1.61 6.03 3.36
CA CYS A 64 0.39 5.49 2.77
C CYS A 64 0.31 3.97 2.88
N GLY A 65 -0.91 3.43 2.81
CA GLY A 65 -1.19 2.00 2.93
C GLY A 65 -1.86 1.65 4.26
N GLY A 66 -1.44 0.55 4.86
CA GLY A 66 -1.99 0.01 6.09
C GLY A 66 -3.06 -1.06 5.84
N GLY A 67 -4.06 -1.13 6.72
CA GLY A 67 -5.04 -2.22 6.73
C GLY A 67 -5.80 -2.45 5.41
N PHE A 68 -6.17 -1.39 4.68
CA PHE A 68 -6.86 -1.52 3.38
C PHE A 68 -5.97 -2.10 2.28
N TYR A 69 -4.65 -2.00 2.44
CA TYR A 69 -3.66 -2.50 1.48
C TYR A 69 -3.47 -4.02 1.57
N ARG A 70 -4.14 -4.68 2.54
CA ARG A 70 -4.06 -6.13 2.74
C ARG A 70 -4.36 -6.93 1.48
N SER A 71 -5.45 -6.60 0.77
CA SER A 71 -5.84 -7.38 -0.42
C SER A 71 -4.79 -7.29 -1.51
N ARG A 72 -4.29 -6.08 -1.78
CA ARG A 72 -3.19 -5.83 -2.73
C ARG A 72 -1.92 -6.57 -2.34
N LEU A 73 -1.58 -6.57 -1.04
CA LEU A 73 -0.42 -7.31 -0.56
C LEU A 73 -0.60 -8.82 -0.70
N LEU A 74 -1.79 -9.36 -0.38
CA LEU A 74 -2.12 -10.78 -0.53
C LEU A 74 -2.08 -11.23 -1.99
N GLU A 75 -2.58 -10.41 -2.92
CA GLU A 75 -2.49 -10.63 -4.38
C GLU A 75 -1.03 -10.64 -4.88
N SER A 76 -0.13 -10.00 -4.13
CA SER A 76 1.30 -9.93 -4.45
C SER A 76 2.11 -11.06 -3.83
N VAL A 77 1.44 -12.00 -3.15
CA VAL A 77 2.03 -13.25 -2.65
C VAL A 77 1.49 -14.39 -3.52
N GLY A 78 2.37 -15.14 -4.17
CA GLY A 78 2.06 -16.39 -4.86
C GLY A 78 2.24 -17.59 -3.94
N GLY A 79 1.85 -18.78 -4.40
CA GLY A 79 1.94 -20.02 -3.62
C GLY A 79 0.79 -20.24 -2.63
N HIS A 80 -0.28 -19.45 -2.73
CA HIS A 80 -1.51 -19.66 -1.97
C HIS A 80 -2.74 -19.69 -2.87
N LYS A 81 -3.80 -20.34 -2.38
CA LYS A 81 -5.14 -20.34 -2.96
C LYS A 81 -6.16 -20.19 -1.84
N GLU A 82 -7.09 -19.24 -1.99
CA GLU A 82 -8.20 -19.04 -1.05
C GLU A 82 -7.75 -18.85 0.42
N GLY A 83 -6.56 -18.28 0.63
CA GLY A 83 -6.00 -18.04 1.97
C GLY A 83 -5.25 -19.24 2.57
N TYR A 84 -5.02 -20.29 1.78
CA TYR A 84 -4.22 -21.46 2.17
C TYR A 84 -2.93 -21.51 1.35
N VAL A 85 -1.79 -21.62 2.03
CA VAL A 85 -0.49 -21.83 1.39
C VAL A 85 -0.39 -23.28 0.98
N ASN A 86 -0.39 -23.52 -0.33
CA ASN A 86 -0.43 -24.86 -0.93
C ASN A 86 0.78 -25.12 -1.84
N GLY A 87 1.75 -24.21 -1.83
CA GLY A 87 2.99 -24.29 -2.58
C GLY A 87 4.00 -23.29 -2.05
N GLU A 88 5.17 -23.28 -2.66
CA GLU A 88 6.25 -22.37 -2.28
C GLU A 88 5.84 -20.90 -2.46
N LEU A 89 5.95 -20.14 -1.39
CA LEU A 89 5.65 -18.71 -1.37
C LEU A 89 6.64 -17.93 -2.22
N HIS A 90 6.14 -17.02 -3.06
CA HIS A 90 6.97 -16.16 -3.88
C HIS A 90 6.31 -14.79 -4.07
N ALA A 91 7.12 -13.75 -4.33
CA ALA A 91 6.59 -12.41 -4.58
C ALA A 91 6.12 -12.23 -6.03
N ILE A 92 4.97 -11.59 -6.20
CA ILE A 92 4.39 -11.15 -7.48
C ILE A 92 4.28 -9.61 -7.41
N PRO A 93 5.36 -8.86 -7.70
CA PRO A 93 5.48 -7.47 -7.27
C PRO A 93 4.82 -6.44 -8.20
N ASP A 94 4.24 -6.84 -9.32
CA ASP A 94 3.83 -5.91 -10.39
C ASP A 94 2.88 -4.81 -9.91
N MET A 95 1.84 -5.20 -9.16
CA MET A 95 0.82 -4.26 -8.68
C MET A 95 1.38 -3.33 -7.59
N VAL A 96 2.15 -3.87 -6.64
CA VAL A 96 2.75 -3.07 -5.56
C VAL A 96 3.82 -2.10 -6.09
N LYS A 97 4.50 -2.46 -7.19
CA LYS A 97 5.40 -1.56 -7.92
C LYS A 97 4.65 -0.44 -8.62
N ALA A 98 3.55 -0.77 -9.31
CA ALA A 98 2.71 0.24 -9.97
C ALA A 98 2.13 1.25 -8.97
N ASP A 99 1.71 0.76 -7.79
CA ASP A 99 1.26 1.62 -6.69
C ASP A 99 2.40 2.52 -6.18
N ALA A 100 3.59 1.97 -5.92
CA ALA A 100 4.75 2.74 -5.48
C ALA A 100 5.17 3.83 -6.48
N GLN A 101 5.19 3.51 -7.79
CA GLN A 101 5.45 4.48 -8.85
C GLN A 101 4.41 5.61 -8.85
N SER A 102 3.13 5.25 -8.72
CA SER A 102 2.02 6.21 -8.75
C SER A 102 2.06 7.16 -7.56
N VAL A 103 2.28 6.65 -6.35
CA VAL A 103 2.38 7.47 -5.15
C VAL A 103 3.63 8.35 -5.18
N LYS A 104 4.79 7.83 -5.63
CA LYS A 104 6.02 8.61 -5.76
C LYS A 104 5.88 9.74 -6.79
N ALA A 105 5.22 9.48 -7.91
CA ALA A 105 4.91 10.51 -8.90
C ALA A 105 4.01 11.61 -8.30
N LEU A 106 2.96 11.22 -7.58
CA LEU A 106 2.06 12.16 -6.91
C LEU A 106 2.77 12.97 -5.81
N GLN A 107 3.68 12.35 -5.04
CA GLN A 107 4.48 13.02 -4.02
C GLN A 107 5.30 14.15 -4.62
N LYS A 108 5.99 13.90 -5.76
CA LYS A 108 6.74 14.94 -6.48
C LYS A 108 5.85 16.11 -6.91
N THR A 109 4.61 15.84 -7.31
CA THR A 109 3.65 16.89 -7.68
C THR A 109 3.16 17.69 -6.46
N LEU A 110 2.92 17.03 -5.32
CA LEU A 110 2.35 17.66 -4.13
C LEU A 110 3.38 18.37 -3.25
N CYS A 111 4.59 17.82 -3.13
CA CYS A 111 5.65 18.31 -2.24
C CYS A 111 6.69 19.18 -2.96
N GLY A 112 6.54 19.40 -4.27
CA GLY A 112 7.51 20.08 -5.13
C GLY A 112 8.70 19.19 -5.50
N ASN A 113 9.70 19.75 -6.20
CA ASN A 113 10.91 19.06 -6.67
C ASN A 113 11.85 18.54 -5.55
N THR A 114 11.36 18.42 -4.30
CA THR A 114 11.99 17.66 -3.22
C THR A 114 11.84 16.15 -3.48
N ALA A 115 12.28 15.70 -4.64
CA ALA A 115 12.28 14.29 -5.07
C ALA A 115 13.11 13.36 -4.15
N ALA A 116 13.73 13.91 -3.11
CA ALA A 116 14.49 13.20 -2.07
C ALA A 116 13.72 13.05 -0.74
N ALA A 117 12.49 13.57 -0.62
CA ALA A 117 11.71 13.39 0.60
C ALA A 117 11.32 11.91 0.76
N PRO A 118 11.61 11.27 1.91
CA PRO A 118 11.24 9.87 2.13
C PRO A 118 9.72 9.70 2.11
N LEU A 119 9.26 8.55 1.59
CA LEU A 119 7.86 8.13 1.57
C LEU A 119 7.77 6.78 2.25
N ASN A 120 6.88 6.66 3.25
CA ASN A 120 6.69 5.41 3.97
C ASN A 120 5.52 4.62 3.39
N PHE A 121 5.79 3.44 2.84
CA PHE A 121 4.75 2.45 2.58
C PHE A 121 4.49 1.65 3.85
N VAL A 122 3.28 1.75 4.38
CA VAL A 122 2.85 1.02 5.56
C VAL A 122 2.23 -0.29 5.11
N LEU A 123 2.91 -1.41 5.38
CA LEU A 123 2.42 -2.73 5.02
C LEU A 123 1.72 -3.40 6.21
N PRO A 124 0.58 -4.09 6.00
CA PRO A 124 0.00 -4.93 7.03
C PRO A 124 0.97 -6.06 7.40
N SER A 125 0.98 -6.47 8.67
CA SER A 125 1.83 -7.57 9.15
C SER A 125 1.53 -8.87 8.39
N PRO A 126 2.50 -9.81 8.28
CA PRO A 126 2.25 -11.12 7.69
C PRO A 126 1.05 -11.85 8.30
N SER A 127 0.88 -11.76 9.62
CA SER A 127 -0.28 -12.32 10.32
C SER A 127 -1.62 -11.70 9.91
N ALA A 128 -1.63 -10.42 9.51
CA ALA A 128 -2.83 -9.76 9.01
C ALA A 128 -3.27 -10.30 7.64
N LEU A 129 -2.39 -10.95 6.88
CA LEU A 129 -2.76 -11.63 5.63
C LEU A 129 -3.68 -12.83 5.87
N ARG A 130 -3.71 -13.41 7.07
CA ARG A 130 -4.53 -14.58 7.42
C ARG A 130 -4.30 -15.76 6.46
N LEU A 131 -3.04 -15.97 6.09
CA LEU A 131 -2.60 -17.15 5.36
C LEU A 131 -2.50 -18.32 6.34
N ASN A 132 -3.15 -19.42 5.99
CA ASN A 132 -3.07 -20.68 6.73
C ASN A 132 -2.09 -21.58 6.00
N ASP A 133 -1.06 -22.02 6.70
CA ASP A 133 -0.06 -22.90 6.13
C ASP A 133 -0.53 -24.36 6.17
N VAL A 134 -0.48 -25.02 5.02
CA VAL A 134 -0.72 -26.46 4.84
C VAL A 134 0.35 -27.11 3.95
N PHE A 135 1.41 -26.36 3.61
CA PHE A 135 2.46 -26.78 2.68
C PHE A 135 3.79 -27.01 3.39
N TYR A 136 4.19 -26.12 4.31
CA TYR A 136 5.43 -26.30 5.05
C TYR A 136 5.21 -27.25 6.23
N ASP A 137 6.20 -28.12 6.47
CA ASP A 137 6.18 -29.06 7.60
C ASP A 137 6.68 -28.42 8.89
N ASP A 138 7.38 -27.28 8.79
CA ASP A 138 7.90 -26.51 9.92
C ASP A 138 7.41 -25.06 9.90
N ILE A 139 6.97 -24.59 11.07
CA ILE A 139 6.47 -23.23 11.24
C ILE A 139 7.57 -22.18 11.05
N GLY A 140 8.82 -22.51 11.37
CA GLY A 140 9.98 -21.64 11.15
C GLY A 140 10.26 -21.44 9.67
N GLU A 141 10.17 -22.51 8.88
CA GLU A 141 10.28 -22.47 7.41
C GLU A 141 9.20 -21.58 6.79
N TYR A 142 7.94 -21.74 7.19
CA TYR A 142 6.85 -20.88 6.76
C TYR A 142 7.12 -19.40 7.07
N TYR A 143 7.54 -19.09 8.31
CA TYR A 143 7.85 -17.72 8.70
C TYR A 143 9.04 -17.14 7.93
N SER A 144 10.06 -17.95 7.64
CA SER A 144 11.20 -17.50 6.81
C SER A 144 10.72 -17.16 5.41
N ALA A 145 9.95 -18.05 4.78
CA ALA A 145 9.44 -17.87 3.42
C ALA A 145 8.57 -16.61 3.28
N ILE A 146 7.62 -16.37 4.19
CA ILE A 146 6.80 -15.16 4.14
C ILE A 146 7.62 -13.88 4.40
N CYS A 147 8.62 -13.94 5.29
CA CYS A 147 9.52 -12.81 5.53
C CYS A 147 10.36 -12.47 4.29
N GLU A 148 10.84 -13.48 3.56
CA GLU A 148 11.57 -13.29 2.31
C GLU A 148 10.70 -12.66 1.22
N VAL A 149 9.45 -13.09 1.09
CA VAL A 149 8.48 -12.48 0.17
C VAL A 149 8.26 -11.01 0.54
N TYR A 150 8.04 -10.69 1.81
CA TYR A 150 7.91 -9.31 2.29
C TYR A 150 9.16 -8.48 2.00
N ALA A 151 10.35 -9.02 2.27
CA ALA A 151 11.61 -8.33 2.00
C ALA A 151 11.78 -8.02 0.50
N LYS A 152 11.38 -8.95 -0.38
CA LYS A 152 11.40 -8.74 -1.83
C LYS A 152 10.40 -7.65 -2.24
N ILE A 153 9.17 -7.68 -1.74
CA ILE A 153 8.16 -6.64 -2.00
C ILE A 153 8.65 -5.26 -1.55
N MET A 154 9.18 -5.15 -0.33
CA MET A 154 9.70 -3.89 0.19
C MET A 154 10.85 -3.33 -0.65
N ARG A 155 11.78 -4.19 -1.12
CA ARG A 155 12.87 -3.78 -2.02
C ARG A 155 12.32 -3.26 -3.35
N GLU A 156 11.38 -3.99 -3.96
CA GLU A 156 10.75 -3.59 -5.21
C GLU A 156 10.01 -2.26 -5.11
N GLN A 157 9.43 -1.93 -3.94
CA GLN A 157 8.80 -0.63 -3.71
C GLN A 157 9.83 0.50 -3.47
N ARG A 158 10.98 0.18 -2.83
CA ARG A 158 12.04 1.14 -2.50
C ARG A 158 12.88 1.55 -3.69
N ASP A 159 13.20 0.61 -4.58
CA ASP A 159 14.18 0.80 -5.65
C ASP A 159 13.60 1.50 -6.91
N LEU A 160 12.34 1.93 -6.84
CA LEU A 160 11.64 2.78 -7.83
C LEU A 160 11.96 4.26 -7.64
#